data_AF-A0A3G9JNS2-F1
#
_entry.id   AF-A0A3G9JNS2-F1
#
_cell.length_a   1.000
_cell.length_b   1.000
_cell.length_c   1.000
_cell.angle_alpha   90.00
_cell.angle_beta   90.00
_cell.angle_gamma   90.00
#
_symmetry.space_group_name_H-M   'P 1'
#
loop_
_entity.id
_entity.type
_entity.pdbx_description
1 polymer ?
#
loop_
_entity_poly.entity_id
_entity_poly.type
_entity_poly.pdbx_seq_one_letter_code
_entity_poly.pdbx_strand_id
1 'polypeptide(L)'
;MSLSKESYILFIPTIIALKIYLTAYFQQKSFQKIIQQYQKTLTLLMAIFILEMVYVLFFLGTNATGYAGVDEKSFQILSLVTTAWQLLNAGLIGITLLAIVSYWITNYCFKKQSFNGFLDQLKPYGFFLLIALIPQTFLYAKSGIVAAFYLFPFIVIACLLLAKTLSLIETSYRPLAIVIITFLSILLLSRLPLVWAMYGTFATDSRLMNELLTQTEICVNKEQPILIVANPKVRFEAVDSLQRVLRTQGHQRLILATYGLKDADFYSSKLADAEVYWSFLDTNILLKGYNHQTLLNFPDKMSIQSIIIFDGLEEDFKQTQKSWFSPDNYQSQSFDISFAHSTLYCKKHMGSDRAK
;
A
#
# COMPACT_ATOMS: atom_id res chain seq x y z
N MET A 1 7.32 4.10 -6.89
CA MET A 1 6.73 3.60 -8.18
C MET A 1 5.25 3.35 -7.93
N SER A 2 4.34 3.74 -8.83
CA SER A 2 2.91 3.79 -8.46
C SER A 2 2.25 2.40 -8.49
N LEU A 3 2.01 1.85 -7.30
CA LEU A 3 1.16 0.67 -7.04
C LEU A 3 -0.27 0.80 -7.61
N SER A 4 -0.65 2.01 -8.03
CA SER A 4 -1.88 2.26 -8.81
C SER A 4 -1.89 1.54 -10.16
N LYS A 5 -0.75 1.33 -10.82
CA LYS A 5 -0.68 0.58 -12.09
C LYS A 5 -1.00 -0.91 -11.89
N GLU A 6 -0.58 -1.48 -10.77
CA GLU A 6 -0.76 -2.90 -10.45
C GLU A 6 -2.22 -3.20 -10.12
N SER A 7 -2.88 -2.26 -9.45
CA SER A 7 -4.34 -2.32 -9.23
C SER A 7 -5.09 -2.40 -10.57
N TYR A 8 -4.72 -1.62 -11.59
CA TYR A 8 -5.39 -1.68 -12.91
C TYR A 8 -5.19 -3.01 -13.64
N ILE A 9 -4.01 -3.63 -13.55
CA ILE A 9 -3.75 -4.95 -14.13
C ILE A 9 -4.66 -6.00 -13.49
N LEU A 10 -4.79 -5.97 -12.16
CA LEU A 10 -5.66 -6.88 -11.41
C LEU A 10 -7.15 -6.72 -11.76
N PHE A 11 -7.56 -5.55 -12.24
CA PHE A 11 -8.94 -5.31 -12.70
C PHE A 11 -9.25 -5.92 -14.08
N ILE A 12 -8.25 -6.15 -14.94
CA ILE A 12 -8.45 -6.64 -16.32
C ILE A 12 -9.35 -7.88 -16.39
N PRO A 13 -9.06 -9.00 -15.69
CA PRO A 13 -9.86 -10.20 -15.81
C PRO A 13 -11.29 -9.99 -15.30
N THR A 14 -11.46 -9.21 -14.23
CA THR A 14 -12.77 -8.86 -13.68
C THR A 14 -13.61 -8.00 -14.65
N ILE A 15 -13.01 -6.98 -15.27
CA ILE A 15 -13.68 -6.12 -16.25
C ILE A 15 -14.06 -6.90 -17.50
N ILE A 16 -13.19 -7.79 -17.97
CA ILE A 16 -13.49 -8.70 -19.09
C ILE A 16 -14.72 -9.55 -18.77
N ALA A 17 -14.72 -10.22 -17.62
CA ALA A 17 -15.82 -11.09 -17.22
C ALA A 17 -17.14 -10.32 -17.10
N LEU A 18 -17.11 -9.13 -16.48
CA LEU A 18 -18.27 -8.26 -16.35
C LEU A 18 -18.79 -7.79 -17.71
N LYS A 19 -17.90 -7.38 -18.63
CA LYS A 19 -18.27 -6.94 -19.97
C LYS A 19 -18.91 -8.05 -20.78
N ILE A 20 -18.33 -9.26 -20.76
CA ILE A 20 -18.93 -10.43 -21.41
C ILE A 20 -20.31 -10.69 -20.85
N TYR A 21 -20.46 -10.62 -19.54
CA TYR A 21 -21.73 -10.86 -18.87
C TYR A 21 -22.82 -9.86 -19.25
N LEU A 22 -22.53 -8.56 -19.11
CA LEU A 22 -23.47 -7.51 -19.44
C LEU A 22 -23.85 -7.55 -20.93
N THR A 23 -22.88 -7.81 -21.81
CA THR A 23 -23.15 -7.89 -23.25
C THR A 23 -24.04 -9.09 -23.59
N ALA A 24 -23.77 -10.26 -23.00
CA ALA A 24 -24.60 -11.45 -23.17
C ALA A 24 -26.02 -11.21 -22.65
N TYR A 25 -26.15 -10.56 -21.49
CA TYR A 25 -27.43 -10.20 -20.89
C TYR A 25 -28.24 -9.25 -21.77
N PHE A 26 -27.67 -8.10 -22.17
CA PHE A 26 -28.39 -7.09 -22.96
C PHE A 26 -28.67 -7.55 -24.39
N GLN A 27 -27.79 -8.33 -25.01
CA GLN A 27 -28.00 -8.84 -26.37
C GLN A 27 -28.78 -10.17 -26.40
N GLN A 28 -29.13 -10.74 -25.24
CA GLN A 28 -29.73 -12.07 -25.10
C GLN A 28 -28.97 -13.17 -25.88
N LYS A 29 -27.65 -13.10 -25.88
CA LYS A 29 -26.76 -14.07 -26.54
C LYS A 29 -26.08 -14.95 -25.51
N SER A 30 -25.72 -16.17 -25.90
CA SER A 30 -24.88 -17.03 -25.05
C SER A 30 -23.48 -16.43 -24.85
N PHE A 31 -22.87 -16.69 -23.69
CA PHE A 31 -21.51 -16.24 -23.42
C PHE A 31 -20.52 -16.68 -24.49
N GLN A 32 -20.67 -17.90 -25.01
CA GLN A 32 -19.83 -18.43 -26.08
C GLN A 32 -19.85 -17.56 -27.34
N LYS A 33 -21.03 -17.09 -27.75
CA LYS A 33 -21.16 -16.20 -28.93
C LYS A 33 -20.49 -14.85 -28.68
N ILE A 34 -20.64 -14.29 -27.48
CA ILE A 34 -19.97 -13.02 -27.10
C ILE A 34 -18.44 -13.20 -27.07
N ILE A 35 -17.95 -14.30 -26.50
CA ILE A 35 -16.51 -14.60 -26.45
C ILE A 35 -15.96 -14.77 -27.86
N GLN A 36 -16.64 -15.50 -28.75
CA GLN A 36 -16.24 -15.65 -30.14
C GLN A 36 -16.22 -14.30 -30.88
N GLN A 37 -17.24 -13.46 -30.66
CA GLN A 37 -17.32 -12.13 -31.26
C GLN A 37 -16.14 -11.22 -30.87
N TYR A 38 -15.68 -11.30 -29.61
CA TYR A 38 -14.60 -10.46 -29.09
C TYR A 38 -13.28 -11.20 -28.88
N GLN A 39 -13.12 -12.40 -29.45
CA GLN A 39 -12.02 -13.32 -29.12
C GLN A 39 -10.65 -12.66 -29.21
N LYS A 40 -10.37 -11.94 -30.31
CA LYS A 40 -9.08 -11.26 -30.52
C LYS A 40 -8.76 -10.26 -29.41
N THR A 41 -9.72 -9.40 -29.06
CA THR A 41 -9.54 -8.39 -28.00
C THR A 41 -9.41 -9.03 -26.63
N LEU A 42 -10.20 -10.06 -26.35
CA LEU A 42 -10.13 -10.82 -25.09
C LEU A 42 -8.78 -11.51 -24.93
N THR A 43 -8.29 -12.17 -25.98
CA THR A 43 -6.98 -12.82 -25.98
C THR A 43 -5.86 -11.82 -25.79
N LEU A 44 -5.91 -10.66 -26.46
CA LEU A 44 -4.90 -9.61 -26.26
C LEU A 44 -4.88 -9.10 -24.81
N LEU A 45 -6.04 -8.80 -24.23
CA LEU A 45 -6.12 -8.29 -22.85
C LEU A 45 -5.67 -9.34 -21.83
N MET A 46 -6.04 -10.61 -22.03
CA MET A 46 -5.57 -11.70 -21.16
C MET A 46 -4.07 -11.94 -21.32
N ALA A 47 -3.52 -11.81 -22.53
CA ALA A 47 -2.09 -11.90 -22.76
C ALA A 47 -1.34 -10.77 -22.05
N ILE A 48 -1.83 -9.53 -22.13
CA ILE A 48 -1.27 -8.38 -21.39
C ILE A 48 -1.33 -8.66 -19.88
N PHE A 49 -2.50 -9.06 -19.35
CA PHE A 49 -2.64 -9.40 -17.94
C PHE A 49 -1.65 -10.48 -17.50
N ILE A 50 -1.53 -11.58 -18.25
CA ILE A 50 -0.61 -12.67 -17.91
C ILE A 50 0.85 -12.20 -17.97
N LEU A 51 1.25 -11.48 -19.03
CA LEU A 51 2.60 -10.97 -19.18
C LEU A 51 2.97 -10.02 -18.04
N GLU A 52 2.07 -9.11 -17.68
CA GLU A 52 2.26 -8.19 -16.55
C GLU A 52 2.31 -8.95 -15.22
N MET A 53 1.41 -9.92 -14.99
CA MET A 53 1.47 -10.75 -13.78
C MET A 53 2.77 -11.54 -13.68
N VAL A 54 3.26 -12.10 -14.79
CA VAL A 54 4.55 -12.79 -14.85
C VAL A 54 5.69 -11.80 -14.59
N TYR A 55 5.66 -10.62 -15.19
CA TYR A 55 6.64 -9.57 -14.93
C TYR A 55 6.66 -9.16 -13.45
N VAL A 56 5.48 -8.92 -12.86
CA VAL A 56 5.38 -8.53 -11.45
C VAL A 56 5.85 -9.65 -10.52
N LEU A 57 5.43 -10.89 -10.75
CA LEU A 57 5.78 -12.02 -9.89
C LEU A 57 7.24 -12.46 -10.03
N PHE A 58 7.78 -12.48 -11.25
CA PHE A 58 9.10 -13.07 -11.55
C PHE A 58 10.19 -12.08 -11.91
N PHE A 59 9.89 -10.80 -12.10
CA PHE A 59 10.89 -9.76 -12.30
C PHE A 59 10.82 -8.71 -11.19
N LEU A 60 9.68 -8.10 -10.92
CA LEU A 60 9.60 -7.15 -9.80
C LEU A 60 9.63 -7.84 -8.44
N GLY A 61 9.06 -9.04 -8.35
CA GLY A 61 8.86 -9.74 -7.10
C GLY A 61 10.05 -10.57 -6.62
N THR A 62 10.88 -10.98 -7.57
CA THR A 62 12.15 -11.71 -7.37
C THR A 62 13.35 -10.77 -7.38
N ASN A 63 13.26 -9.62 -8.04
CA ASN A 63 14.20 -8.53 -7.78
C ASN A 63 13.86 -7.93 -6.42
N ALA A 64 14.79 -7.98 -5.48
CA ALA A 64 15.21 -6.95 -4.52
C ALA A 64 14.20 -5.90 -3.92
N THR A 65 13.15 -5.45 -4.61
CA THR A 65 12.07 -4.56 -4.12
C THR A 65 10.71 -5.26 -3.89
N GLY A 66 10.62 -6.58 -4.13
CA GLY A 66 9.35 -7.26 -4.32
C GLY A 66 8.47 -7.44 -3.08
N TYR A 67 7.42 -6.62 -2.96
CA TYR A 67 6.26 -6.88 -2.09
C TYR A 67 5.40 -8.04 -2.65
N ALA A 68 5.36 -8.21 -3.98
CA ALA A 68 4.86 -9.39 -4.66
C ALA A 68 6.01 -10.36 -4.95
N GLY A 69 5.76 -11.62 -5.29
CA GLY A 69 6.81 -12.51 -5.80
C GLY A 69 6.62 -14.00 -5.55
N VAL A 70 7.43 -14.79 -6.24
CA VAL A 70 7.53 -16.25 -6.06
C VAL A 70 8.77 -16.55 -5.22
N ASP A 71 8.60 -16.77 -3.92
CA ASP A 71 9.61 -17.38 -3.06
C ASP A 71 9.11 -18.70 -2.44
N GLU A 72 9.98 -19.41 -1.72
CA GLU A 72 9.64 -20.69 -1.06
C GLU A 72 8.47 -20.57 -0.05
N LYS A 73 8.12 -19.35 0.38
CA LYS A 73 7.02 -19.08 1.31
C LYS A 73 5.72 -18.65 0.60
N SER A 74 5.82 -18.03 -0.57
CA SER A 74 4.71 -17.44 -1.32
C SER A 74 3.77 -18.48 -1.94
N PHE A 75 4.25 -19.70 -2.19
CA PHE A 75 3.43 -20.83 -2.64
C PHE A 75 3.03 -21.78 -1.51
N GLN A 76 3.29 -21.42 -0.26
CA GLN A 76 2.75 -22.20 0.86
C GLN A 76 1.24 -22.00 0.89
N ILE A 77 0.51 -23.12 0.93
CA ILE A 77 -0.95 -23.14 1.02
C ILE A 77 -1.43 -22.23 2.16
N LEU A 78 -0.69 -22.21 3.28
CA LEU A 78 -1.01 -21.36 4.41
C LEU A 78 -0.99 -19.86 4.05
N SER A 79 0.03 -19.39 3.34
CA SER A 79 0.13 -17.98 2.89
C SER A 79 -1.00 -17.60 1.93
N LEU A 80 -1.33 -18.48 0.97
CA LEU A 80 -2.45 -18.24 0.05
C LEU A 80 -3.79 -18.18 0.81
N VAL A 81 -4.00 -19.08 1.76
CA VAL A 81 -5.22 -19.12 2.58
C VAL A 81 -5.33 -17.89 3.48
N THR A 82 -4.24 -17.48 4.15
CA THR A 82 -4.25 -16.29 5.02
C THR A 82 -4.50 -15.02 4.21
N THR A 83 -3.87 -14.86 3.05
CA THR A 83 -4.09 -13.70 2.16
C THR A 83 -5.51 -13.70 1.58
N ALA A 84 -6.04 -14.85 1.15
CA ALA A 84 -7.44 -14.94 0.73
C ALA A 84 -8.39 -14.57 1.87
N TRP A 85 -8.15 -15.07 3.09
CA TRP A 85 -8.94 -14.74 4.26
C TRP A 85 -8.91 -13.24 4.60
N GLN A 86 -7.74 -12.60 4.47
CA GLN A 86 -7.60 -11.14 4.61
C GLN A 86 -8.45 -10.39 3.57
N LEU A 87 -8.45 -10.80 2.29
CA LEU A 87 -9.32 -10.21 1.26
C LEU A 87 -10.79 -10.38 1.61
N LEU A 88 -11.20 -11.61 1.94
CA LEU A 88 -12.57 -11.94 2.31
C LEU A 88 -13.08 -11.07 3.47
N ASN A 89 -12.25 -10.87 4.49
CA ASN A 89 -12.57 -10.00 5.63
C ASN A 89 -12.62 -8.52 5.23
N ALA A 90 -11.68 -8.04 4.42
CA ALA A 90 -11.66 -6.66 3.93
C ALA A 90 -12.90 -6.34 3.09
N GLY A 91 -13.38 -7.29 2.28
CA GLY A 91 -14.62 -7.16 1.51
C GLY A 91 -15.90 -7.45 2.29
N LEU A 92 -15.82 -7.67 3.62
CA LEU A 92 -16.95 -8.00 4.49
C LEU A 92 -17.81 -9.17 3.98
N ILE A 93 -17.19 -10.19 3.37
CA ILE A 93 -17.92 -11.30 2.74
C ILE A 93 -18.81 -12.04 3.76
N GLY A 94 -18.41 -12.06 5.04
CA GLY A 94 -19.17 -12.66 6.12
C GLY A 94 -20.59 -12.10 6.24
N ILE A 95 -20.79 -10.81 5.98
CA ILE A 95 -22.12 -10.18 5.98
C ILE A 95 -22.97 -10.72 4.84
N THR A 96 -22.37 -10.89 3.66
CA THR A 96 -23.05 -11.48 2.49
C THR A 96 -23.45 -12.93 2.77
N LEU A 97 -22.56 -13.73 3.36
CA LEU A 97 -22.84 -15.12 3.73
C LEU A 97 -23.96 -15.20 4.77
N LEU A 98 -23.92 -14.35 5.80
CA LEU A 98 -25.01 -14.24 6.78
C LEU A 98 -26.33 -13.88 6.12
N ALA A 99 -26.35 -12.90 5.21
CA ALA A 99 -27.55 -12.53 4.47
C ALA A 99 -28.12 -13.69 3.65
N ILE A 100 -27.26 -14.45 2.96
CA ILE A 100 -27.64 -15.66 2.20
C ILE A 100 -28.24 -16.72 3.13
N VAL A 101 -27.62 -16.99 4.28
CA VAL A 101 -28.11 -17.97 5.25
C VAL A 101 -29.43 -17.52 5.89
N SER A 102 -29.54 -16.25 6.29
CA SER A 102 -30.78 -15.68 6.82
C SER A 102 -31.91 -15.76 5.80
N TYR A 103 -31.63 -15.51 4.52
CA TYR A 103 -32.59 -15.70 3.44
C TYR A 103 -33.01 -17.15 3.32
N TRP A 104 -32.06 -18.10 3.30
CA TRP A 104 -32.34 -19.53 3.23
C TRP A 104 -33.26 -19.99 4.37
N ILE A 105 -32.93 -19.64 5.61
CA ILE A 105 -33.75 -19.97 6.80
C ILE A 105 -35.14 -19.36 6.68
N THR A 106 -35.23 -18.09 6.31
CA THR A 106 -36.53 -17.41 6.16
C THR A 106 -37.37 -18.07 5.07
N ASN A 107 -36.75 -18.45 3.95
CA ASN A 107 -37.45 -19.07 2.85
C ASN A 107 -37.93 -20.49 3.20
N TYR A 108 -37.08 -21.28 3.88
CA TYR A 108 -37.41 -22.60 4.39
C TYR A 108 -38.55 -22.57 5.42
N CYS A 109 -38.47 -21.67 6.40
CA CYS A 109 -39.43 -21.60 7.50
C CYS A 109 -40.77 -20.97 7.09
N PHE A 110 -40.78 -19.91 6.25
CA PHE A 110 -41.98 -19.10 6.02
C PHE A 110 -42.60 -19.24 4.63
N LYS A 111 -41.82 -19.54 3.59
CA LYS A 111 -42.30 -19.45 2.20
C LYS A 111 -42.24 -20.76 1.43
N LYS A 112 -41.48 -21.75 1.89
CA LYS A 112 -41.25 -23.05 1.24
C LYS A 112 -40.87 -22.93 -0.25
N GLN A 113 -40.26 -21.83 -0.67
CA GLN A 113 -39.78 -21.67 -2.04
C GLN A 113 -38.41 -22.31 -2.22
N SER A 114 -38.11 -22.69 -3.47
CA SER A 114 -36.81 -23.25 -3.83
C SER A 114 -35.70 -22.20 -3.67
N PHE A 115 -34.71 -22.53 -2.84
CA PHE A 115 -33.49 -21.74 -2.68
C PHE A 115 -32.61 -21.73 -3.94
N ASN A 116 -32.79 -22.70 -4.83
CA ASN A 116 -31.95 -22.83 -6.03
C ASN A 116 -32.11 -21.64 -6.97
N GLY A 117 -33.33 -21.10 -7.14
CA GLY A 117 -33.55 -19.93 -7.99
C GLY A 117 -32.91 -18.63 -7.45
N PHE A 118 -32.69 -18.56 -6.14
CA PHE A 118 -31.93 -17.47 -5.52
C PHE A 118 -30.43 -17.64 -5.78
N LEU A 119 -29.89 -18.84 -5.57
CA LEU A 119 -28.49 -19.14 -5.86
C LEU A 119 -28.16 -18.94 -7.35
N ASP A 120 -29.06 -19.35 -8.25
CA ASP A 120 -28.87 -19.20 -9.70
C ASP A 120 -28.65 -17.74 -10.11
N GLN A 121 -29.32 -16.81 -9.44
CA GLN A 121 -29.14 -15.37 -9.69
C GLN A 121 -27.85 -14.80 -9.08
N LEU A 122 -27.26 -15.46 -8.08
CA LEU A 122 -25.99 -15.06 -7.46
C LEU A 122 -24.78 -15.71 -8.13
N LYS A 123 -24.94 -16.83 -8.84
CA LYS A 123 -23.85 -17.57 -9.52
C LYS A 123 -22.91 -16.66 -10.33
N PRO A 124 -23.39 -15.73 -11.19
CA PRO A 124 -22.49 -14.86 -11.95
C PRO A 124 -21.60 -14.00 -11.07
N TYR A 125 -22.14 -13.46 -9.97
CA TYR A 125 -21.41 -12.61 -9.03
C TYR A 125 -20.40 -13.42 -8.21
N GLY A 126 -20.75 -14.65 -7.82
CA GLY A 126 -19.80 -15.59 -7.20
C GLY A 126 -18.64 -15.94 -8.14
N PHE A 127 -18.91 -16.12 -9.43
CA PHE A 127 -17.87 -16.35 -10.43
C PHE A 127 -16.95 -15.12 -10.59
N PHE A 128 -17.50 -13.91 -10.67
CA PHE A 128 -16.67 -12.69 -10.69
C PHE A 128 -15.84 -12.52 -9.42
N LEU A 129 -16.39 -12.92 -8.27
CA LEU A 129 -15.69 -12.87 -6.99
C LEU A 129 -14.43 -13.74 -7.04
N LEU A 130 -14.54 -14.96 -7.58
CA LEU A 130 -13.40 -15.86 -7.75
C LEU A 130 -12.36 -15.30 -8.74
N ILE A 131 -12.81 -14.76 -9.88
CA ILE A 131 -11.93 -14.12 -10.87
C ILE A 131 -11.17 -12.94 -10.27
N ALA A 132 -11.81 -12.16 -9.40
CA ALA A 132 -11.16 -11.06 -8.71
C ALA A 132 -10.22 -11.56 -7.61
N LEU A 133 -10.66 -12.53 -6.81
CA LEU A 133 -9.93 -13.04 -5.64
C LEU A 133 -8.59 -13.68 -6.02
N ILE A 134 -8.60 -14.59 -7.00
CA ILE A 134 -7.45 -15.45 -7.30
C ILE A 134 -6.20 -14.63 -7.67
N PRO A 135 -6.22 -13.72 -8.66
CA PRO A 135 -5.04 -12.93 -9.03
C PRO A 135 -4.47 -12.11 -7.87
N GLN A 136 -5.35 -11.54 -7.05
CA GLN A 136 -4.94 -10.71 -5.92
C GLN A 136 -4.33 -11.55 -4.80
N THR A 137 -4.89 -12.72 -4.51
CA THR A 137 -4.30 -13.66 -3.55
C THR A 137 -2.89 -14.07 -3.95
N PHE A 138 -2.67 -14.39 -5.23
CA PHE A 138 -1.33 -14.74 -5.72
C PHE A 138 -0.36 -13.57 -5.65
N LEU A 139 -0.81 -12.36 -5.99
CA LEU A 139 0.05 -11.19 -5.97
C LEU A 139 0.53 -10.83 -4.56
N TYR A 140 -0.37 -10.90 -3.57
CA TYR A 140 -0.12 -10.46 -2.20
C TYR A 140 0.19 -11.60 -1.22
N ALA A 141 0.44 -12.82 -1.72
CA ALA A 141 0.78 -13.97 -0.87
C ALA A 141 2.03 -13.70 -0.01
N LYS A 142 3.03 -13.01 -0.58
CA LYS A 142 4.31 -12.71 0.05
C LYS A 142 4.22 -11.59 1.09
N SER A 143 3.70 -10.41 0.72
CA SER A 143 3.59 -9.24 1.60
C SER A 143 2.42 -9.29 2.58
N GLY A 144 1.41 -10.12 2.31
CA GLY A 144 0.09 -9.95 2.87
C GLY A 144 -0.61 -8.69 2.34
N ILE A 145 -1.79 -8.39 2.88
CA ILE A 145 -2.61 -7.25 2.46
C ILE A 145 -2.69 -6.20 3.55
N VAL A 146 -2.23 -5.00 3.22
CA VAL A 146 -2.51 -3.79 3.99
C VAL A 146 -3.70 -3.09 3.35
N ALA A 147 -4.90 -3.42 3.80
CA ALA A 147 -6.16 -2.95 3.20
C ALA A 147 -6.43 -1.43 3.33
N ALA A 148 -5.55 -0.69 4.02
CA ALA A 148 -5.77 0.71 4.36
C ALA A 148 -5.64 1.68 3.16
N PHE A 149 -5.01 1.28 2.05
CA PHE A 149 -4.60 2.22 1.00
C PHE A 149 -4.99 1.84 -0.44
N TYR A 150 -5.63 0.69 -0.66
CA TYR A 150 -5.83 0.13 -2.00
C TYR A 150 -7.29 -0.19 -2.29
N LEU A 151 -7.76 0.21 -3.48
CA LEU A 151 -9.06 -0.18 -3.98
C LEU A 151 -8.93 -1.51 -4.73
N PHE A 152 -9.26 -2.60 -4.04
CA PHE A 152 -9.14 -3.95 -4.60
C PHE A 152 -10.32 -4.28 -5.52
N PRO A 153 -10.08 -4.84 -6.73
CA PRO A 153 -11.15 -5.39 -7.57
C PRO A 153 -12.06 -6.35 -6.81
N PHE A 154 -11.49 -7.08 -5.85
CA PHE A 154 -12.23 -8.01 -5.00
C PHE A 154 -13.29 -7.28 -4.17
N ILE A 155 -12.94 -6.15 -3.54
CA ILE A 155 -13.87 -5.39 -2.69
C ILE A 155 -15.04 -4.88 -3.53
N VAL A 156 -14.78 -4.34 -4.73
CA VAL A 156 -15.84 -3.86 -5.63
C VAL A 156 -16.83 -4.99 -5.97
N ILE A 157 -16.32 -6.16 -6.32
CA ILE A 157 -17.16 -7.31 -6.66
C ILE A 157 -17.89 -7.88 -5.44
N ALA A 158 -17.26 -7.88 -4.27
CA ALA A 158 -17.90 -8.26 -3.01
C ALA A 158 -19.09 -7.33 -2.68
N CYS A 159 -18.92 -6.03 -2.87
CA CYS A 159 -20.01 -5.06 -2.73
C CYS A 159 -21.15 -5.29 -3.73
N LEU A 160 -20.84 -5.61 -4.99
CA LEU A 160 -21.87 -5.93 -6.00
C LEU A 160 -22.65 -7.21 -5.65
N LEU A 161 -21.95 -8.25 -5.16
CA LEU A 161 -22.57 -9.48 -4.70
C LEU A 161 -23.49 -9.21 -3.50
N LEU A 162 -23.03 -8.41 -2.52
CA LEU A 162 -23.85 -8.00 -1.37
C LEU A 162 -25.08 -7.20 -1.81
N ALA A 163 -24.91 -6.22 -2.69
CA ALA A 163 -26.00 -5.41 -3.21
C ALA A 163 -27.05 -6.27 -3.94
N LYS A 164 -26.61 -7.21 -4.80
CA LYS A 164 -27.52 -8.15 -5.46
C LYS A 164 -28.23 -9.04 -4.45
N THR A 165 -27.51 -9.56 -3.46
CA THR A 165 -28.07 -10.37 -2.37
C THR A 165 -29.19 -9.61 -1.65
N LEU A 166 -28.92 -8.36 -1.23
CA LEU A 166 -29.89 -7.51 -0.55
C LEU A 166 -31.12 -7.19 -1.42
N SER A 167 -30.92 -6.90 -2.72
CA SER A 167 -32.02 -6.67 -3.67
C SER A 167 -32.95 -7.88 -3.81
N LEU A 168 -32.38 -9.08 -3.87
CA LEU A 168 -33.17 -10.33 -3.93
C LEU A 168 -33.93 -10.58 -2.62
N ILE A 169 -33.27 -10.33 -1.48
CA ILE A 169 -33.91 -10.42 -0.17
C ILE A 169 -35.03 -9.39 -0.05
N GLU A 170 -34.82 -8.14 -0.49
CA GLU A 170 -35.84 -7.09 -0.43
C GLU A 170 -37.09 -7.45 -1.23
N THR A 171 -36.90 -7.94 -2.46
CA THR A 171 -38.00 -8.37 -3.34
C THR A 171 -38.79 -9.53 -2.73
N SER A 172 -38.11 -10.40 -2.01
CA SER A 172 -38.73 -11.58 -1.40
C SER A 172 -39.31 -11.31 -0.01
N TYR A 173 -38.61 -10.58 0.85
CA TYR A 173 -38.91 -10.35 2.26
C TYR A 173 -38.24 -9.07 2.77
N ARG A 174 -38.86 -7.94 2.44
CA ARG A 174 -38.41 -6.57 2.77
C ARG A 174 -38.00 -6.35 4.25
N PRO A 175 -38.70 -6.88 5.28
CA PRO A 175 -38.29 -6.65 6.66
C PRO A 175 -36.88 -7.17 6.97
N LEU A 176 -36.50 -8.35 6.46
CA LEU A 176 -35.15 -8.88 6.64
C LEU A 176 -34.10 -8.01 5.95
N ALA A 177 -34.39 -7.51 4.75
CA ALA A 177 -33.49 -6.59 4.06
C ALA A 177 -33.25 -5.32 4.88
N ILE A 178 -34.31 -4.73 5.46
CA ILE A 178 -34.20 -3.54 6.32
C ILE A 178 -33.32 -3.84 7.55
N VAL A 179 -33.53 -4.96 8.22
CA VAL A 179 -32.71 -5.37 9.38
C VAL A 179 -31.24 -5.51 9.01
N ILE A 180 -30.93 -6.21 7.91
CA ILE A 180 -29.54 -6.40 7.46
C ILE A 180 -28.90 -5.06 7.06
N ILE A 181 -29.62 -4.21 6.32
CA ILE A 181 -29.14 -2.87 5.92
C ILE A 181 -28.89 -1.99 7.15
N THR A 182 -29.77 -2.05 8.15
CA THR A 182 -29.63 -1.29 9.39
C THR A 182 -28.38 -1.75 10.15
N PHE A 183 -28.21 -3.06 10.31
CA PHE A 183 -27.03 -3.64 10.94
C PHE A 183 -25.73 -3.26 10.20
N LEU A 184 -25.73 -3.36 8.87
CA LEU A 184 -24.59 -2.93 8.04
C LEU A 184 -24.30 -1.43 8.22
N SER A 185 -25.33 -0.60 8.26
CA SER A 185 -25.18 0.85 8.43
C SER A 185 -24.58 1.19 9.79
N ILE A 186 -25.04 0.53 10.87
CA ILE A 186 -24.47 0.68 12.22
C ILE A 186 -23.00 0.24 12.22
N LEU A 187 -22.68 -0.89 11.59
CA LEU A 187 -21.31 -1.39 11.50
C LEU A 187 -20.40 -0.39 10.77
N LEU A 188 -20.83 0.15 9.63
CA LEU A 188 -20.07 1.15 8.87
C LEU A 188 -19.93 2.47 9.65
N LEU A 189 -21.00 2.95 10.27
CA LEU A 189 -20.98 4.16 11.11
C LEU A 189 -20.04 3.99 12.31
N SER A 190 -19.94 2.79 12.89
CA SER A 190 -19.01 2.51 13.99
C SER A 190 -17.53 2.62 13.58
N ARG A 191 -17.23 2.45 12.29
CA ARG A 191 -15.87 2.60 11.71
C ARG A 191 -15.55 4.03 11.31
N LEU A 192 -16.55 4.90 11.20
CA LEU A 192 -16.38 6.28 10.75
C LEU A 192 -15.38 7.09 11.62
N PRO A 193 -15.38 6.99 12.97
CA PRO A 193 -14.41 7.72 13.78
C PRO A 193 -12.96 7.30 13.52
N LEU A 194 -12.72 5.99 13.32
CA LEU A 194 -11.39 5.46 12.99
C LEU A 194 -10.93 6.00 11.63
N VAL A 195 -11.83 5.97 10.63
CA VAL A 195 -11.55 6.49 9.29
C VAL A 195 -11.25 7.98 9.33
N TRP A 196 -12.04 8.78 10.06
CA TRP A 196 -11.76 10.20 10.26
C TRP A 196 -10.43 10.46 10.97
N ALA A 197 -10.10 9.68 11.99
CA ALA A 197 -8.82 9.81 12.69
C ALA A 197 -7.65 9.54 11.73
N MET A 198 -7.72 8.46 10.93
CA MET A 198 -6.68 8.16 9.93
C MET A 198 -6.55 9.28 8.89
N TYR A 199 -7.65 9.80 8.35
CA TYR A 199 -7.59 10.93 7.41
C TYR A 199 -7.02 12.20 8.06
N GLY A 200 -7.37 12.47 9.32
CA GLY A 200 -6.81 13.58 10.09
C GLY A 200 -5.31 13.44 10.30
N THR A 201 -4.84 12.23 10.62
CA THR A 201 -3.42 11.91 10.71
C THR A 201 -2.72 12.10 9.37
N PHE A 202 -3.26 11.58 8.26
CA PHE A 202 -2.64 11.76 6.93
C PHE A 202 -2.58 13.22 6.49
N ALA A 203 -3.62 14.01 6.78
CA ALA A 203 -3.60 15.44 6.50
C ALA A 203 -2.51 16.16 7.33
N THR A 204 -2.37 15.78 8.60
CA THR A 204 -1.33 16.31 9.49
C THR A 204 0.06 15.92 9.02
N ASP A 205 0.28 14.65 8.69
CA ASP A 205 1.55 14.13 8.17
C ASP A 205 1.93 14.79 6.84
N SER A 206 0.96 14.98 5.94
CA SER A 206 1.19 15.69 4.69
C SER A 206 1.61 17.14 4.92
N ARG A 207 0.99 17.82 5.88
CA ARG A 207 1.39 19.19 6.26
C ARG A 207 2.80 19.21 6.84
N LEU A 208 3.09 18.34 7.82
CA LEU A 208 4.40 18.28 8.49
C LEU A 208 5.51 17.88 7.51
N MET A 209 5.26 16.98 6.57
CA MET A 209 6.22 16.61 5.54
C MET A 209 6.51 17.77 4.59
N ASN A 210 5.47 18.53 4.19
CA ASN A 210 5.67 19.74 3.37
C ASN A 210 6.43 20.82 4.14
N GLU A 211 6.17 20.98 5.44
CA GLU A 211 6.92 21.89 6.30
C GLU A 211 8.38 21.46 6.42
N LEU A 212 8.67 20.16 6.63
CA LEU A 212 10.03 19.62 6.64
C LEU A 212 10.77 19.93 5.33
N LEU A 213 10.13 19.69 4.18
CA LEU A 213 10.69 19.99 2.86
C LEU A 213 10.96 21.48 2.68
N THR A 214 9.99 22.34 3.05
CA THR A 214 10.13 23.79 2.96
C THR A 214 11.26 24.31 3.84
N GLN A 215 11.37 23.82 5.08
CA GLN A 215 12.45 24.18 5.98
C GLN A 215 13.80 23.68 5.47
N THR A 216 13.84 22.51 4.84
CA THR A 216 15.05 22.00 4.19
C THR A 216 15.48 22.93 3.05
N GLU A 217 14.57 23.40 2.21
CA GLU A 217 14.88 24.35 1.13
C GLU A 217 15.39 25.71 1.64
N ILE A 218 14.82 26.23 2.74
CA ILE A 218 15.28 27.48 3.37
C ILE A 218 16.71 27.31 3.94
N CYS A 219 16.99 26.12 4.45
CA CYS A 219 18.19 25.78 5.19
C CYS A 219 19.42 25.50 4.31
N VAL A 220 19.20 25.04 3.08
CA VAL A 220 20.29 24.56 2.23
C VAL A 220 20.14 25.02 0.79
N ASN A 221 21.22 25.54 0.22
CA ASN A 221 21.27 25.84 -1.21
C ASN A 221 21.33 24.55 -2.02
N LYS A 222 20.94 24.61 -3.30
CA LYS A 222 20.86 23.45 -4.21
C LYS A 222 22.17 22.66 -4.36
N GLU A 223 23.31 23.34 -4.24
CA GLU A 223 24.65 22.76 -4.38
C GLU A 223 25.26 22.26 -3.05
N GLN A 224 24.58 22.50 -1.93
CA GLN A 224 25.09 22.15 -0.61
C GLN A 224 24.63 20.73 -0.21
N PRO A 225 25.46 19.98 0.53
CA PRO A 225 25.16 18.60 0.86
C PRO A 225 24.09 18.46 1.96
N ILE A 226 23.15 17.56 1.71
CA ILE A 226 22.09 17.15 2.65
C ILE A 226 22.34 15.70 3.05
N LEU A 227 22.39 15.44 4.35
CA LEU A 227 22.48 14.11 4.91
C LEU A 227 21.09 13.62 5.33
N ILE A 228 20.70 12.44 4.87
CA ILE A 228 19.47 11.76 5.28
C ILE A 228 19.87 10.55 6.12
N VAL A 229 19.41 10.49 7.37
CA VAL A 229 19.71 9.42 8.32
C VAL A 229 18.45 8.58 8.50
N ALA A 230 18.45 7.34 7.99
CA ALA A 230 17.27 6.49 7.93
C ALA A 230 17.60 5.00 7.98
N ASN A 231 16.64 4.17 8.42
CA ASN A 231 16.70 2.73 8.22
C ASN A 231 16.24 2.41 6.79
N PRO A 232 17.12 1.95 5.89
CA PRO A 232 16.76 1.75 4.49
C PRO A 232 15.76 0.60 4.26
N LYS A 233 15.59 -0.33 5.22
CA LYS A 233 14.57 -1.39 5.12
C LYS A 233 13.22 -0.89 5.60
N VAL A 234 13.17 -0.30 6.80
CA VAL A 234 11.90 0.13 7.41
C VAL A 234 11.33 1.38 6.75
N ARG A 235 12.20 2.25 6.21
CA ARG A 235 11.84 3.55 5.62
C ARG A 235 12.09 3.61 4.12
N PHE A 236 12.11 2.46 3.44
CA PHE A 236 12.47 2.37 2.02
C PHE A 236 11.73 3.39 1.15
N GLU A 237 10.39 3.41 1.22
CA GLU A 237 9.56 4.30 0.40
C GLU A 237 9.71 5.77 0.77
N ALA A 238 9.84 6.07 2.06
CA ALA A 238 10.01 7.44 2.54
C ALA A 238 11.35 8.02 2.08
N VAL A 239 12.41 7.24 2.17
CA VAL A 239 13.78 7.62 1.75
C VAL A 239 13.85 7.79 0.22
N ASP A 240 13.31 6.85 -0.55
CA ASP A 240 13.23 6.96 -2.03
C ASP A 240 12.39 8.19 -2.45
N SER A 241 11.25 8.42 -1.81
CA SER A 241 10.37 9.53 -2.13
C SER A 241 11.00 10.88 -1.79
N LEU A 242 11.58 11.01 -0.59
CA LEU A 242 12.27 12.23 -0.17
C LEU A 242 13.42 12.58 -1.12
N GLN A 243 14.23 11.58 -1.51
CA GLN A 243 15.27 11.78 -2.51
C GLN A 243 14.73 12.36 -3.81
N ARG A 244 13.67 11.75 -4.37
CA ARG A 244 13.09 12.18 -5.65
C ARG A 244 12.56 13.60 -5.57
N VAL A 245 11.90 13.95 -4.47
CA VAL A 245 11.38 15.31 -4.24
C VAL A 245 12.52 16.31 -4.17
N LEU A 246 13.53 16.07 -3.32
CA LEU A 246 14.69 16.96 -3.18
C LEU A 246 15.46 17.14 -4.50
N ARG A 247 15.60 16.07 -5.30
CA ARG A 247 16.19 16.16 -6.64
C ARG A 247 15.34 16.98 -7.61
N THR A 248 14.03 16.86 -7.54
CA THR A 248 13.10 17.65 -8.36
C THR A 248 13.17 19.14 -7.99
N GLN A 249 13.43 19.45 -6.72
CA GLN A 249 13.70 20.82 -6.23
C GLN A 249 15.11 21.34 -6.61
N GLY A 250 15.98 20.45 -7.12
CA GLY A 250 17.30 20.77 -7.66
C GLY A 250 18.47 20.42 -6.75
N HIS A 251 18.25 19.79 -5.59
CA HIS A 251 19.32 19.33 -4.72
C HIS A 251 19.99 18.07 -5.29
N GLN A 252 21.29 18.16 -5.61
CA GLN A 252 22.02 17.06 -6.24
C GLN A 252 22.93 16.28 -5.27
N ARG A 253 23.37 16.92 -4.18
CA ARG A 253 24.30 16.33 -3.21
C ARG A 253 23.55 15.74 -2.02
N LEU A 254 22.94 14.58 -2.25
CA LEU A 254 22.20 13.84 -1.23
C LEU A 254 23.05 12.67 -0.74
N ILE A 255 23.21 12.54 0.58
CA ILE A 255 24.01 11.49 1.23
C ILE A 255 23.09 10.67 2.12
N LEU A 256 23.24 9.35 2.13
CA LEU A 256 22.48 8.47 3.01
C LEU A 256 23.37 7.99 4.17
N ALA A 257 22.90 8.17 5.41
CA ALA A 257 23.39 7.45 6.57
C ALA A 257 22.35 6.40 6.96
N THR A 258 22.78 5.16 7.02
CA THR A 258 21.98 3.99 7.34
C THR A 258 22.18 3.60 8.80
N TYR A 259 21.09 3.25 9.47
CA TYR A 259 21.14 2.60 10.78
C TYR A 259 20.33 1.32 10.79
N GLY A 260 20.71 0.39 11.65
CA GLY A 260 20.02 -0.89 11.80
C GLY A 260 20.98 -2.05 12.06
N LEU A 261 20.71 -3.19 11.43
CA LEU A 261 21.52 -4.42 11.54
C LEU A 261 22.77 -4.38 10.61
N LYS A 262 23.38 -5.55 10.35
CA LYS A 262 24.69 -5.73 9.69
C LYS A 262 24.85 -4.86 8.43
N ASP A 263 26.02 -4.25 8.28
CA ASP A 263 26.44 -3.36 7.17
C ASP A 263 25.81 -1.95 7.14
N ALA A 264 25.21 -1.49 8.25
CA ALA A 264 24.77 -0.10 8.43
C ALA A 264 25.92 0.84 8.86
N ASP A 265 25.77 2.15 8.61
CA ASP A 265 26.76 3.17 9.03
C ASP A 265 26.85 3.29 10.56
N PHE A 266 25.78 2.93 11.29
CA PHE A 266 25.81 2.72 12.74
C PHE A 266 24.73 1.73 13.22
N TYR A 267 25.02 1.04 14.33
CA TYR A 267 24.11 0.03 14.90
C TYR A 267 22.99 0.68 15.73
N SER A 268 21.75 0.25 15.52
CA SER A 268 20.64 0.54 16.42
C SER A 268 19.64 -0.62 16.42
N SER A 269 19.25 -1.08 17.61
CA SER A 269 18.27 -2.17 17.77
C SER A 269 16.82 -1.68 17.84
N LYS A 270 16.58 -0.36 17.78
CA LYS A 270 15.26 0.26 17.99
C LYS A 270 14.17 -0.26 17.05
N LEU A 271 14.54 -0.71 15.84
CA LEU A 271 13.62 -1.20 14.81
C LEU A 271 13.88 -2.65 14.38
N ALA A 272 14.57 -3.45 15.20
CA ALA A 272 14.98 -4.80 14.83
C ALA A 272 13.80 -5.69 14.39
N ASP A 273 12.68 -5.65 15.10
CA ASP A 273 11.48 -6.44 14.75
C ASP A 273 10.87 -6.00 13.42
N ALA A 274 10.85 -4.69 13.15
CA ALA A 274 10.37 -4.14 11.88
C ALA A 274 11.30 -4.50 10.72
N GLU A 275 12.61 -4.53 10.93
CA GLU A 275 13.58 -4.97 9.92
C GLU A 275 13.39 -6.44 9.52
N VAL A 276 13.00 -7.31 10.45
CA VAL A 276 12.70 -8.72 10.14
C VAL A 276 11.51 -8.81 9.20
N TYR A 277 10.46 -8.03 9.47
CA TYR A 277 9.27 -7.97 8.60
C TYR A 277 9.62 -7.48 7.18
N TRP A 278 10.47 -6.46 7.09
CA TRP A 278 10.92 -5.87 5.82
C TRP A 278 12.22 -6.48 5.26
N SER A 279 12.62 -7.66 5.74
CA SER A 279 13.89 -8.31 5.36
C SER A 279 13.99 -8.66 3.87
N PHE A 280 12.87 -8.69 3.16
CA PHE A 280 12.78 -8.93 1.73
C PHE A 280 13.23 -7.75 0.86
N LEU A 281 13.43 -6.55 1.44
CA LEU A 281 13.89 -5.36 0.72
C LEU A 281 15.43 -5.31 0.63
N ASP A 282 15.93 -5.08 -0.59
CA ASP A 282 17.32 -4.85 -0.91
C ASP A 282 17.66 -3.37 -0.83
N THR A 283 18.49 -3.04 0.15
CA THR A 283 18.92 -1.68 0.44
C THR A 283 19.89 -1.13 -0.62
N ASN A 284 20.50 -1.98 -1.46
CA ASN A 284 21.41 -1.54 -2.52
C ASN A 284 20.71 -0.69 -3.59
N ILE A 285 19.41 -0.89 -3.79
CA ILE A 285 18.63 -0.10 -4.75
C ILE A 285 18.52 1.35 -4.29
N LEU A 286 18.30 1.58 -2.99
CA LEU A 286 18.36 2.92 -2.43
C LEU A 286 19.75 3.51 -2.59
N LEU A 287 20.80 2.76 -2.25
CA LEU A 287 22.18 3.23 -2.40
C LEU A 287 22.49 3.67 -3.84
N LYS A 288 22.06 2.90 -4.85
CA LYS A 288 22.17 3.31 -6.27
C LYS A 288 21.46 4.64 -6.54
N GLY A 289 20.25 4.80 -6.00
CA GLY A 289 19.51 6.06 -6.06
C GLY A 289 20.36 7.23 -5.57
N TYR A 290 21.05 7.06 -4.43
CA TYR A 290 21.96 8.04 -3.82
C TYR A 290 23.35 8.12 -4.49
N ASN A 291 23.52 7.58 -5.71
CA ASN A 291 24.82 7.50 -6.39
C ASN A 291 25.90 6.82 -5.54
N HIS A 292 25.49 5.87 -4.71
CA HIS A 292 26.30 5.21 -3.69
C HIS A 292 26.97 6.16 -2.69
N GLN A 293 26.51 7.41 -2.54
CA GLN A 293 27.02 8.33 -1.52
C GLN A 293 26.44 8.00 -0.15
N THR A 294 27.31 7.51 0.74
CA THR A 294 27.01 7.21 2.13
C THR A 294 27.82 8.07 3.07
N LEU A 295 27.43 8.11 4.35
CA LEU A 295 28.19 8.85 5.34
C LEU A 295 29.62 8.29 5.52
N LEU A 296 29.83 6.99 5.32
CA LEU A 296 31.16 6.38 5.40
C LEU A 296 32.10 6.83 4.26
N ASN A 297 31.59 6.99 3.03
CA ASN A 297 32.42 7.32 1.88
C ASN A 297 32.38 8.81 1.48
N PHE A 298 31.64 9.65 2.21
CA PHE A 298 31.65 11.09 2.04
C PHE A 298 32.78 11.73 2.87
N PRO A 299 33.86 12.23 2.23
CA PRO A 299 35.06 12.68 2.95
C PRO A 299 34.85 14.02 3.67
N ASP A 300 34.05 14.92 3.09
CA ASP A 300 33.89 16.30 3.58
C ASP A 300 32.66 16.45 4.49
N LYS A 301 32.60 15.66 5.57
CA LYS A 301 31.44 15.62 6.48
C LYS A 301 31.13 16.99 7.11
N MET A 302 32.15 17.83 7.30
CA MET A 302 32.00 19.18 7.84
C MET A 302 31.23 20.12 6.89
N SER A 303 31.19 19.84 5.59
CA SER A 303 30.43 20.63 4.62
C SER A 303 28.91 20.42 4.68
N ILE A 304 28.43 19.39 5.36
CA ILE A 304 27.00 19.04 5.49
C ILE A 304 26.24 20.19 6.14
N GLN A 305 25.32 20.79 5.39
CA GLN A 305 24.55 21.96 5.83
C GLN A 305 23.21 21.56 6.44
N SER A 306 22.62 20.47 5.97
CA SER A 306 21.34 19.98 6.46
C SER A 306 21.42 18.49 6.79
N ILE A 307 20.81 18.09 7.91
CA ILE A 307 20.71 16.68 8.33
C ILE A 307 19.26 16.39 8.68
N ILE A 308 18.65 15.41 8.03
CA ILE A 308 17.31 14.90 8.34
C ILE A 308 17.47 13.55 9.03
N ILE A 309 17.05 13.44 10.29
CA ILE A 309 17.13 12.20 11.07
C ILE A 309 15.74 11.62 11.28
N PHE A 310 15.52 10.38 10.85
CA PHE A 310 14.28 9.64 11.05
C PHE A 310 14.29 8.80 12.33
N ASP A 311 13.07 8.46 12.77
CA ASP A 311 12.75 7.52 13.85
C ASP A 311 13.27 7.89 15.25
N GLY A 312 13.54 9.18 15.48
CA GLY A 312 13.98 9.68 16.78
C GLY A 312 15.31 9.04 17.23
N LEU A 313 16.28 8.96 16.32
CA LEU A 313 17.62 8.43 16.56
C LEU A 313 18.69 9.51 16.73
N GLU A 314 18.27 10.70 17.16
CA GLU A 314 19.16 11.85 17.35
C GLU A 314 20.25 11.52 18.36
N GLU A 315 19.91 10.86 19.47
CA GLU A 315 20.88 10.52 20.52
C GLU A 315 21.90 9.48 20.05
N ASP A 316 21.46 8.40 19.40
CA ASP A 316 22.35 7.39 18.82
C ASP A 316 23.27 8.00 17.76
N PHE A 317 22.73 8.88 16.91
CA PHE A 317 23.48 9.58 15.87
C PHE A 317 24.52 10.54 16.48
N LYS A 318 24.12 11.36 17.47
CA LYS A 318 25.02 12.25 18.23
C LYS A 318 26.16 11.47 18.87
N GLN A 319 25.85 10.32 19.47
CA GLN A 319 26.85 9.51 20.16
C GLN A 319 27.87 8.91 19.19
N THR A 320 27.41 8.48 18.01
CA THR A 320 28.26 7.79 17.03
C THR A 320 29.07 8.77 16.17
N GLN A 321 28.54 9.97 15.90
CA GLN A 321 29.14 10.93 14.96
C GLN A 321 29.86 12.12 15.63
N LYS A 322 30.23 11.99 16.93
CA LYS A 322 30.90 13.05 17.73
C LYS A 322 32.16 13.65 17.09
N SER A 323 32.83 12.91 16.21
CA SER A 323 34.09 13.33 15.59
C SER A 323 33.94 14.52 14.63
N TRP A 324 32.76 14.73 14.06
CA TRP A 324 32.51 15.81 13.10
C TRP A 324 31.16 16.51 13.32
N PHE A 325 30.18 15.84 13.91
CA PHE A 325 28.87 16.42 14.20
C PHE A 325 28.82 16.98 15.61
N SER A 326 28.55 18.30 15.71
CA SER A 326 28.21 18.97 16.97
C SER A 326 26.84 19.62 16.84
N PRO A 327 25.84 19.23 17.65
CA PRO A 327 24.49 19.81 17.62
C PRO A 327 24.47 21.33 17.78
N ASP A 328 25.42 21.90 18.53
CA ASP A 328 25.48 23.34 18.80
C ASP A 328 25.71 24.17 17.52
N ASN A 329 26.31 23.57 16.50
CA ASN A 329 26.52 24.19 15.19
C ASN A 329 25.25 24.22 14.33
N TYR A 330 24.15 23.61 14.79
CA TYR A 330 22.91 23.48 14.05
C TYR A 330 21.73 24.07 14.86
N GLN A 331 20.73 24.56 14.15
CA GLN A 331 19.38 24.77 14.66
C GLN A 331 18.58 23.52 14.33
N SER A 332 17.82 23.00 15.30
CA SER A 332 17.02 21.80 15.11
C SER A 332 15.53 22.11 15.15
N GLN A 333 14.77 21.47 14.28
CA GLN A 333 13.31 21.46 14.31
C GLN A 333 12.81 20.02 14.18
N SER A 334 11.90 19.63 15.07
CA SER A 334 11.29 18.30 15.07
C SER A 334 9.92 18.32 14.41
N PHE A 335 9.60 17.22 13.73
CA PHE A 335 8.38 16.99 12.98
C PHE A 335 7.81 15.64 13.40
N ASP A 336 6.69 15.66 14.11
CA ASP A 336 5.97 14.48 14.62
C ASP A 336 5.14 13.81 13.52
N ILE A 337 5.79 13.39 12.44
CA ILE A 337 5.16 12.65 11.35
C ILE A 337 4.83 11.25 11.84
N SER A 338 3.57 10.83 11.74
CA SER A 338 3.06 9.65 12.43
C SER A 338 3.77 8.35 12.04
N PHE A 339 4.18 8.23 10.78
CA PHE A 339 4.90 7.06 10.31
C PHE A 339 6.39 7.08 10.67
N ALA A 340 6.99 8.26 10.89
CA ALA A 340 8.39 8.41 11.29
C ALA A 340 8.68 9.81 11.87
N HIS A 341 8.84 9.91 13.19
CA HIS A 341 9.33 11.14 13.82
C HIS A 341 10.62 11.58 13.15
N SER A 342 10.70 12.84 12.74
CA SER A 342 11.80 13.36 11.94
C SER A 342 12.36 14.62 12.57
N THR A 343 13.67 14.75 12.67
CA THR A 343 14.33 15.98 13.11
C THR A 343 15.23 16.52 12.01
N LEU A 344 15.01 17.78 11.64
CA LEU A 344 15.84 18.54 10.73
C LEU A 344 16.87 19.34 11.53
N TYR A 345 18.15 19.17 11.22
CA TYR A 345 19.24 20.02 11.68
C TYR A 345 19.72 20.91 10.54
N CYS A 346 19.77 22.20 10.80
CA CYS A 346 20.18 23.23 9.87
C CYS A 346 21.39 23.97 10.38
N LYS A 347 22.49 23.93 9.62
CA LYS A 347 23.74 24.52 10.07
C LYS A 347 23.56 26.02 10.26
N LYS A 348 23.91 26.51 11.45
CA LYS A 348 23.90 27.94 11.74
C LYS A 348 24.87 28.61 10.78
N HIS A 349 24.41 29.62 10.04
CA HIS A 349 25.34 30.49 9.33
C HIS A 349 26.23 31.19 10.36
N MET A 350 27.50 30.83 10.40
CA MET A 350 28.52 31.60 11.12
C MET A 350 28.74 32.90 10.35
N GLY A 351 27.88 33.90 10.59
CA GLY A 351 28.03 35.23 9.98
C GLY A 351 26.75 36.04 9.86
N SER A 352 26.24 36.56 10.98
CA SER A 352 25.43 37.79 10.99
C SER A 352 25.50 38.49 12.35
N ASP A 353 26.73 38.71 12.85
CA ASP A 353 27.01 39.70 13.90
C ASP A 353 27.66 40.97 13.32
N ARG A 354 27.36 41.29 12.05
CA ARG A 354 27.75 42.56 11.43
C ARG A 354 26.61 43.15 10.60
N ALA A 355 25.63 43.71 11.31
CA ALA A 355 24.98 44.98 10.98
C ALA A 355 23.98 45.28 12.10
N LYS A 356 24.45 45.99 13.13
CA LYS A 356 23.59 46.87 13.91
C LYS A 356 23.27 48.10 13.09
#